data_AF-A0A1H4FAL7-F1
#
_entry.id   AF-A0A1H4FAL7-F1
#
_cell.length_a   1.000
_cell.length_b   1.000
_cell.length_c   1.000
_cell.angle_alpha   90.00
_cell.angle_beta   90.00
_cell.angle_gamma   90.00
#
_symmetry.space_group_name_H-M   'P 1'
#
loop_
_entity.id
_entity.type
_entity.pdbx_description
1 polymer ?
#
loop_
_entity_poly.entity_id
_entity_poly.type
_entity_poly.pdbx_seq_one_letter_code
_entity_poly.pdbx_strand_id
1 'polypeptide(L)' 'MSQNTPHPKFIEAMKQLSAMSEEERLSEENKELFEQAMNYAPLDIQPALMAIRKKYEEPLH' A
#
# COMPACT_ATOMS: atom_id res chain seq x y z
N MET A 1 -26.58 7.12 -2.71
CA MET A 1 -25.88 5.83 -2.74
C MET A 1 -24.40 6.12 -2.83
N SER A 2 -23.70 5.95 -1.71
CA SER A 2 -22.29 6.30 -1.53
C SER A 2 -21.42 5.65 -2.60
N GLN A 3 -20.54 6.42 -3.22
CA GLN A 3 -19.44 5.88 -4.03
C GLN A 3 -18.45 5.17 -3.09
N ASN A 4 -18.83 4.00 -2.60
CA ASN A 4 -18.10 3.17 -1.63
C ASN A 4 -17.04 2.27 -2.28
N THR A 5 -16.83 2.42 -3.59
CA THR A 5 -15.84 1.63 -4.33
C THR A 5 -14.47 2.29 -4.20
N PRO A 6 -13.46 1.56 -3.70
CA PRO A 6 -12.09 2.03 -3.69
C PRO A 6 -11.64 2.43 -5.10
N HIS A 7 -10.72 3.39 -5.18
CA HIS A 7 -10.23 3.90 -6.46
C HIS A 7 -9.62 2.75 -7.29
N PRO A 8 -9.85 2.65 -8.61
CA PRO A 8 -9.35 1.53 -9.43
C PRO A 8 -7.84 1.28 -9.30
N LYS A 9 -7.04 2.35 -9.27
CA LYS A 9 -5.59 2.24 -9.06
C LYS A 9 -5.20 1.61 -7.71
N PHE A 10 -5.98 1.87 -6.66
CA PHE A 10 -5.76 1.21 -5.38
C PHE A 10 -6.04 -0.29 -5.48
N ILE A 11 -7.14 -0.68 -6.14
CA ILE A 11 -7.49 -2.09 -6.33
C ILE A 11 -6.42 -2.81 -7.14
N GLU A 12 -5.93 -2.20 -8.22
CA GLU A 12 -4.85 -2.75 -9.04
C GLU A 12 -3.55 -2.89 -8.26
N ALA A 13 -3.14 -1.85 -7.53
CA ALA A 13 -1.94 -1.89 -6.71
C ALA A 13 -2.04 -2.96 -5.63
N MET A 14 -3.16 -3.02 -4.90
CA MET A 14 -3.40 -4.04 -3.87
C MET A 14 -3.42 -5.46 -4.43
N LYS A 15 -3.96 -5.66 -5.64
CA LYS A 15 -3.94 -6.97 -6.30
C LYS A 15 -2.51 -7.44 -6.55
N GLN A 16 -1.64 -6.55 -7.05
CA GLN A 16 -0.23 -6.86 -7.29
C GLN A 16 0.52 -7.06 -5.97
N LEU A 17 0.36 -6.17 -5.00
CA LEU A 17 0.98 -6.26 -3.68
C LEU A 17 0.56 -7.55 -2.95
N SER A 18 -0.71 -7.96 -3.05
CA SER A 18 -1.20 -9.19 -2.41
C SER A 18 -0.56 -10.47 -2.93
N ALA A 19 -0.03 -10.45 -4.16
CA ALA A 19 0.70 -11.56 -4.75
C ALA A 19 2.19 -11.60 -4.34
N MET A 20 2.69 -10.53 -3.72
CA MET A 20 4.08 -10.38 -3.28
C MET A 20 4.21 -10.70 -1.78
N SER A 21 5.40 -11.12 -1.36
CA SER A 21 5.77 -11.23 0.06
C SER A 21 5.91 -9.85 0.72
N GLU A 22 5.93 -9.81 2.06
CA GLU A 22 6.04 -8.53 2.80
C GLU A 22 7.34 -7.77 2.47
N GLU A 23 8.45 -8.51 2.32
CA GLU A 23 9.74 -7.95 1.91
C GLU A 23 9.71 -7.39 0.48
N GLU A 24 9.09 -8.12 -0.45
CA GLU A 24 8.97 -7.68 -1.84
C GLU A 24 8.09 -6.44 -1.99
N ARG A 25 6.97 -6.35 -1.25
CA ARG A 25 6.06 -5.19 -1.30
C ARG A 25 6.73 -3.88 -0.92
N LEU A 26 7.74 -3.95 -0.06
CA LEU A 26 8.42 -2.80 0.53
C LEU A 26 9.87 -2.68 0.08
N SER A 27 10.24 -3.46 -0.93
CA SER A 27 11.48 -3.27 -1.68
C SER A 27 11.43 -1.97 -2.47
N GLU A 28 12.61 -1.39 -2.75
CA GLU A 28 12.70 -0.19 -3.58
C GLU A 28 12.14 -0.42 -5.00
N GLU A 29 12.18 -1.65 -5.51
CA GLU A 29 11.62 -2.00 -6.83
C GLU A 29 10.08 -1.89 -6.86
N ASN A 30 9.40 -2.19 -5.74
CA ASN A 30 7.93 -2.12 -5.65
C ASN A 30 7.42 -0.94 -4.81
N LYS A 31 8.32 -0.05 -4.36
CA LYS A 31 7.98 1.12 -3.56
C LYS A 31 6.96 2.02 -4.26
N GLU A 32 7.12 2.23 -5.56
CA GLU A 32 6.19 3.06 -6.34
C GLU A 32 4.78 2.44 -6.35
N LEU A 33 4.68 1.11 -6.46
CA LEU A 33 3.40 0.39 -6.40
C LEU A 33 2.74 0.53 -5.03
N PHE A 34 3.54 0.46 -3.96
CA PHE A 34 3.06 0.67 -2.59
C PHE A 34 2.62 2.12 -2.35
N GLU A 35 3.37 3.11 -2.86
CA GLU A 35 2.99 4.53 -2.80
C GLU A 35 1.70 4.82 -3.58
N GLN A 36 1.52 4.20 -4.74
CA GLN A 36 0.25 4.27 -5.47
C GLN A 36 -0.90 3.70 -4.64
N ALA A 37 -0.69 2.56 -3.96
CA ALA A 37 -1.70 2.03 -3.05
C ALA A 37 -2.02 3.03 -1.93
N MET A 38 -1.01 3.65 -1.29
CA MET A 38 -1.24 4.65 -0.26
C MET A 38 -1.99 5.89 -0.76
N ASN A 39 -1.61 6.43 -1.92
CA ASN A 39 -2.18 7.65 -2.48
C ASN A 39 -3.65 7.51 -2.86
N TYR A 40 -4.06 6.30 -3.26
CA TYR A 40 -5.41 6.00 -3.70
C TYR A 40 -6.22 5.21 -2.67
N ALA A 41 -5.64 4.93 -1.50
CA ALA A 41 -6.30 4.17 -0.45
C ALA A 41 -7.47 4.94 0.17
N PRO A 42 -8.58 4.24 0.47
CA PRO A 42 -9.65 4.75 1.33
C PRO A 42 -9.12 5.21 2.71
N LEU A 43 -9.77 6.22 3.30
CA LEU A 43 -9.37 6.83 4.58
C LEU A 43 -9.30 5.83 5.74
N ASP A 44 -10.12 4.79 5.72
CA ASP A 44 -10.16 3.70 6.68
C ASP A 44 -8.99 2.72 6.53
N ILE A 45 -8.38 2.64 5.34
CA ILE A 45 -7.26 1.73 5.04
C ILE A 45 -5.90 2.43 5.14
N GLN A 46 -5.83 3.74 4.88
CA GLN A 46 -4.58 4.52 4.95
C GLN A 46 -3.76 4.30 6.25
N PRO A 47 -4.35 4.27 7.46
CA PRO A 47 -3.60 4.04 8.70
C PRO A 47 -2.84 2.70 8.71
N ALA A 48 -3.43 1.64 8.14
CA ALA A 48 -2.80 0.33 8.08
C ALA A 48 -1.58 0.33 7.13
N LEU A 49 -1.69 0.99 5.98
CA LEU A 49 -0.59 1.12 5.02
C LEU A 49 0.56 1.97 5.59
N MET A 50 0.24 3.04 6.33
CA MET A 50 1.26 3.85 7.01
C MET A 50 2.01 3.05 8.09
N ALA A 51 1.32 2.21 8.86
CA ALA A 51 1.97 1.35 9.85
C ALA A 51 2.94 0.35 9.21
N ILE A 52 2.56 -0.20 8.05
CA ILE A 52 3.43 -1.05 7.25
C ILE A 52 4.65 -0.25 6.78
N ARG A 53 4.47 0.91 6.14
CA ARG A 53 5.57 1.78 5.70
C ARG A 53 6.56 2.09 6.82
N LYS A 54 6.05 2.46 8.00
CA LYS A 54 6.87 2.84 9.15
C LYS A 54 7.78 1.70 9.63
N LYS A 55 7.31 0.46 9.63
CA LYS A 55 8.12 -0.71 10.00
C LYS A 55 9.36 -0.90 9.11
N TYR A 56 9.30 -0.41 7.87
CA TYR A 56 10.34 -0.59 6.86
C TYR A 56 11.19 0.68 6.67
N GLU A 57 10.63 1.85 6.99
CA GLU A 57 11.40 3.10 7.08
C GLU A 57 12.22 3.21 8.36
N GLU A 58 11.84 2.52 9.45
CA GLU A 58 12.70 2.37 10.61
C GLU A 58 13.97 1.64 10.16
N PRO A 59 15.12 2.32 10.06
CA PRO A 59 16.37 1.63 9.86
C PRO A 59 16.52 0.75 11.10
N LEU A 60 16.78 -0.54 10.91
CA LEU A 60 17.25 -1.44 11.97
C LEU A 60 18.33 -0.70 12.78
N HIS A 61 17.94 -0.16 13.93
CA HIS A 61 18.83 0.54 14.86
C HIS A 61 19.61 -0.48 15.68
#